data_AF-A0A2D7HEN0-F1
#
_entry.id   AF-A0A2D7HEN0-F1
#
_cell.length_a   1.000
_cell.length_b   1.000
_cell.length_c   1.000
_cell.angle_alpha   90.00
_cell.angle_beta   90.00
_cell.angle_gamma   90.00
#
_symmetry.space_group_name_H-M   'P 1'
#
loop_
_entity.id
_entity.type
_entity.pdbx_description
1 polymer ?
#
loop_
_entity_poly.entity_id
_entity_poly.type
_entity_poly.pdbx_seq_one_letter_code
_entity_poly.pdbx_strand_id
1 'polypeptide(L)'
;MRRFIEFPLLAVLLVLLIATIGCEDSGSSTVGQADASHQDEGDHDHGDHDHGDHDHGDHSGHDHGDHSGHDHGDHSGHDHGASSDPSLPPTGSDHEEHNDPETYDEAVTELLATKKAIAEAFAAGKPDDAHGPLHDVGHLLGNTETLVEKSDMDDDTKKKLREAIEQLFASYGAVDDKMHNAEKGKDYSDVSEQIENAISTLKAQANISKE
;
A
#
# COMPACT_ATOMS: atom_id res chain seq x y z
N MET A 1 8.36 58.34 -29.63
CA MET A 1 7.54 57.26 -29.04
C MET A 1 8.45 56.43 -28.14
N ARG A 2 8.42 56.68 -26.82
CA ARG A 2 9.24 55.96 -25.83
C ARG A 2 8.29 55.04 -25.06
N ARG A 3 8.55 53.73 -25.07
CA ARG A 3 7.83 52.75 -24.25
C ARG A 3 8.56 52.60 -22.92
N PHE A 4 7.80 52.69 -21.84
CA PHE A 4 8.24 52.56 -20.46
C PHE A 4 8.51 51.10 -20.13
N ILE A 5 9.65 50.85 -19.50
CA ILE A 5 9.98 49.61 -18.77
C ILE A 5 9.65 49.93 -17.31
N GLU A 6 8.64 49.30 -16.73
CA GLU A 6 8.36 49.41 -15.29
C GLU A 6 8.76 48.09 -14.60
N PHE A 7 9.84 48.18 -13.83
CA PHE A 7 10.18 47.25 -12.75
C PHE A 7 9.58 47.81 -11.45
N PRO A 8 8.74 47.07 -10.70
CA PRO A 8 8.46 47.44 -9.32
C PRO A 8 9.45 46.71 -8.40
N LEU A 9 10.56 47.39 -8.16
CA LEU A 9 11.40 47.25 -6.99
C LEU A 9 10.66 47.95 -5.84
N LEU A 10 9.84 47.23 -5.08
CA LEU A 10 9.17 47.79 -3.90
C LEU A 10 8.78 46.70 -2.90
N ALA A 11 9.43 46.77 -1.73
CA ALA A 11 9.10 46.15 -0.45
C ALA A 11 9.25 44.61 -0.38
N VAL A 12 10.24 43.95 0.25
CA VAL A 12 11.20 44.26 1.34
C VAL A 12 10.59 44.93 2.58
N LEU A 13 9.30 44.73 2.86
CA LEU A 13 8.72 45.17 4.13
C LEU A 13 7.57 44.29 4.61
N LEU A 14 7.86 43.03 4.97
CA LEU A 14 7.04 42.27 5.94
C LEU A 14 7.84 41.13 6.59
N VAL A 15 8.96 41.47 7.23
CA VAL A 15 9.58 40.65 8.27
C VAL A 15 9.20 41.26 9.60
N LEU A 16 8.25 40.65 10.34
CA LEU A 16 8.09 40.69 11.81
C LEU A 16 6.71 40.11 12.22
N LEU A 17 6.71 39.25 13.25
CA LEU A 17 5.65 38.34 13.78
C LEU A 17 5.63 36.99 13.05
N ILE A 18 6.02 35.86 13.66
CA ILE A 18 5.54 35.31 14.93
C ILE A 18 6.69 34.58 15.65
N ALA A 19 7.11 35.12 16.80
CA ALA A 19 7.80 34.37 17.83
C ALA A 19 6.76 34.10 18.94
N THR A 20 6.41 32.84 19.19
CA THR A 20 5.95 32.25 20.48
C THR A 20 5.22 30.91 20.26
N ILE A 21 5.97 29.79 20.23
CA ILE A 21 5.55 28.47 20.76
C ILE A 21 6.90 27.82 21.15
N GLY A 22 7.32 27.82 22.40
CA GLY A 22 6.67 27.11 23.50
C GLY A 22 7.44 25.80 23.71
N CYS A 23 8.61 25.87 24.35
CA CYS A 23 9.25 24.68 24.92
C CYS A 23 8.45 24.30 26.16
N GLU A 24 7.64 23.25 26.04
CA GLU A 24 6.96 22.64 27.17
C GLU A 24 7.72 21.37 27.60
N ASP A 25 8.15 21.41 28.86
CA ASP A 25 8.55 20.38 29.81
C ASP A 25 8.84 18.95 29.31
N SER A 26 10.11 18.52 29.44
CA SER A 26 10.45 17.08 29.57
C SER A 26 10.74 16.78 31.03
N GLY A 27 9.69 16.76 31.83
CA GLY A 27 9.67 16.19 33.17
C GLY A 27 9.98 14.69 33.12
N SER A 28 11.20 14.35 33.50
CA SER A 28 11.65 12.99 33.74
C SER A 28 10.85 12.39 34.91
N SER A 29 9.86 11.56 34.59
CA SER A 29 9.20 10.72 35.60
C SER A 29 10.07 9.50 35.86
N THR A 30 10.77 9.54 36.99
CA THR A 30 11.35 8.39 37.65
C THR A 30 10.23 7.43 38.05
N VAL A 31 10.16 6.25 37.42
CA VAL A 31 9.36 5.15 37.95
C VAL A 31 10.25 4.28 38.83
N GLY A 32 9.99 4.39 40.13
CA GLY A 32 10.61 3.59 41.18
C GLY A 32 10.21 2.12 41.07
N GLN A 33 11.19 1.30 41.37
CA GLN A 33 11.09 -0.12 41.63
C GLN A 33 10.47 -0.37 43.02
N ALA A 34 9.41 -1.18 43.05
CA ALA A 34 8.96 -2.01 44.17
C ALA A 34 8.03 -3.06 43.54
N ASP A 35 8.46 -4.30 43.30
CA ASP A 35 8.52 -5.42 44.26
C ASP A 35 7.26 -5.54 45.14
N ALA A 36 6.37 -6.47 44.77
CA ALA A 36 5.96 -7.60 45.62
C ALA A 36 4.57 -8.16 45.24
N SER A 37 4.56 -9.38 44.71
CA SER A 37 3.70 -10.53 45.09
C SER A 37 2.17 -10.52 44.88
N HIS A 38 1.65 -11.77 44.72
CA HIS A 38 0.25 -12.26 44.67
C HIS A 38 -0.28 -12.42 43.23
N GLN A 39 -0.26 -13.62 42.63
CA GLN A 39 -1.09 -14.81 42.92
C GLN A 39 -2.56 -14.45 43.17
N ASP A 40 -3.39 -14.60 42.15
CA ASP A 40 -4.64 -15.36 42.27
C ASP A 40 -5.09 -15.86 40.89
N GLU A 41 -5.45 -17.15 40.87
CA GLU A 41 -5.81 -17.96 39.72
C GLU A 41 -7.31 -17.72 39.43
N GLY A 42 -7.64 -17.28 38.23
CA GLY A 42 -9.02 -17.07 37.80
C GLY A 42 -9.42 -18.09 36.73
N ASP A 43 -9.79 -19.28 37.17
CA ASP A 43 -10.39 -20.35 36.36
C ASP A 43 -11.55 -19.78 35.51
N HIS A 44 -11.41 -19.89 34.18
CA HIS A 44 -12.52 -19.70 33.25
C HIS A 44 -12.99 -21.08 32.80
N ASP A 45 -14.03 -21.54 33.48
CA ASP A 45 -14.81 -22.74 33.18
C ASP A 45 -15.45 -22.59 31.79
N HIS A 46 -14.84 -23.22 30.79
CA HIS A 46 -15.45 -23.39 29.47
C HIS A 46 -16.14 -24.75 29.44
N GLY A 47 -17.42 -24.72 29.78
CA GLY A 47 -18.30 -25.87 29.78
C GLY A 47 -18.21 -26.69 28.49
N ASP A 48 -18.11 -28.01 28.72
CA ASP A 48 -18.04 -29.09 27.75
C ASP A 48 -19.02 -28.91 26.58
N HIS A 49 -18.47 -28.77 25.37
CA HIS A 49 -19.21 -29.06 24.15
C HIS A 49 -18.80 -30.44 23.66
N ASP A 50 -19.54 -31.44 24.14
CA ASP A 50 -19.57 -32.79 23.58
C ASP A 50 -19.93 -32.72 22.08
N HIS A 51 -18.93 -32.92 21.23
CA HIS A 51 -19.14 -33.34 19.85
C HIS A 51 -18.63 -34.77 19.72
N GLY A 52 -19.61 -35.68 19.68
CA GLY A 52 -19.41 -37.12 19.75
C GLY A 52 -18.39 -37.69 18.77
N ASP A 53 -17.78 -38.76 19.26
CA ASP A 53 -16.79 -39.62 18.62
C ASP A 53 -17.12 -39.89 17.14
N HIS A 54 -16.30 -39.33 16.25
CA HIS A 54 -16.16 -39.85 14.89
C HIS A 54 -14.98 -40.82 14.88
N ASP A 55 -15.32 -42.10 15.00
CA ASP A 55 -14.41 -43.23 14.83
C ASP A 55 -13.90 -43.24 13.39
N HIS A 56 -12.69 -42.72 13.17
CA HIS A 56 -11.96 -42.89 11.93
C HIS A 56 -10.92 -43.98 12.13
N GLY A 57 -11.27 -45.17 11.64
CA GLY A 57 -10.44 -46.36 11.69
C GLY A 57 -9.03 -46.12 11.15
N ASP A 58 -8.11 -46.85 11.78
CA ASP A 58 -6.76 -47.20 11.31
C ASP A 58 -6.63 -47.19 9.78
N HIS A 59 -5.89 -46.21 9.27
CA HIS A 59 -5.24 -46.28 7.97
C HIS A 59 -3.73 -46.40 8.16
N SER A 60 -3.32 -47.63 8.51
CA SER A 60 -1.96 -48.12 8.44
C SER A 60 -1.37 -47.90 7.04
N GLY A 61 -0.28 -47.12 6.99
CA GLY A 61 0.80 -47.25 6.03
C GLY A 61 0.55 -46.68 4.63
N HIS A 62 1.01 -45.46 4.39
CA HIS A 62 1.54 -45.08 3.09
C HIS A 62 2.96 -44.51 3.26
N ASP A 63 3.90 -45.28 2.75
CA ASP A 63 5.33 -45.00 2.61
C ASP A 63 5.51 -43.87 1.59
N HIS A 64 5.99 -42.70 2.03
CA HIS A 64 6.33 -41.59 1.15
C HIS A 64 7.77 -41.74 0.66
N GLY A 65 7.93 -42.59 -0.36
CA GLY A 65 9.13 -42.67 -1.17
C GLY A 65 9.39 -41.35 -1.93
N ASP A 66 10.59 -40.81 -1.72
CA ASP A 66 11.37 -39.85 -2.53
C ASP A 66 10.63 -39.04 -3.62
N HIS A 67 10.38 -37.75 -3.35
CA HIS A 67 9.97 -36.77 -4.35
C HIS A 67 11.18 -36.00 -4.90
N SER A 68 12.04 -36.72 -5.64
CA SER A 68 12.99 -36.12 -6.56
C SER A 68 12.27 -35.74 -7.87
N GLY A 69 12.07 -34.43 -8.08
CA GLY A 69 11.71 -33.83 -9.37
C GLY A 69 10.26 -33.31 -9.47
N HIS A 70 10.09 -32.00 -9.33
CA HIS A 70 9.00 -31.29 -9.98
C HIS A 70 9.60 -30.27 -10.95
N ASP A 71 9.53 -30.64 -12.22
CA ASP A 71 9.73 -29.80 -13.38
C ASP A 71 8.58 -28.78 -13.42
N HIS A 72 8.90 -27.48 -13.33
CA HIS A 72 7.93 -26.40 -13.51
C HIS A 72 7.67 -26.21 -15.00
N GLY A 73 6.89 -27.13 -15.57
CA GLY A 73 6.35 -27.01 -16.91
C GLY A 73 5.31 -25.89 -17.00
N ASP A 74 5.64 -24.88 -17.81
CA ASP A 74 4.78 -23.98 -18.58
C ASP A 74 3.35 -23.73 -18.04
N HIS A 75 3.14 -22.56 -17.41
CA HIS A 75 1.81 -22.00 -17.13
C HIS A 75 1.20 -21.40 -18.40
N SER A 76 0.85 -22.26 -19.35
CA SER A 76 0.01 -21.89 -20.50
C SER A 76 -1.47 -21.90 -20.09
N GLY A 77 -2.03 -20.69 -19.94
CA GLY A 77 -3.46 -20.39 -20.06
C GLY A 77 -4.40 -21.01 -19.04
N HIS A 78 -4.63 -20.33 -17.91
CA HIS A 78 -5.87 -20.51 -17.16
C HIS A 78 -6.90 -19.49 -17.66
N ASP A 79 -7.79 -19.99 -18.52
CA ASP A 79 -9.09 -19.42 -18.82
C ASP A 79 -9.89 -19.37 -17.50
N HIS A 80 -10.13 -18.17 -16.97
CA HIS A 80 -11.03 -17.95 -15.83
C HIS A 80 -12.49 -18.01 -16.30
N GLY A 81 -12.88 -19.18 -16.80
CA GLY A 81 -14.27 -19.53 -17.01
C GLY A 81 -14.98 -19.54 -15.66
N ALA A 82 -15.89 -18.58 -15.49
CA ALA A 82 -16.69 -18.33 -14.30
C ALA A 82 -17.20 -19.63 -13.63
N SER A 83 -16.58 -20.00 -12.51
CA SER A 83 -17.21 -20.87 -11.51
C SER A 83 -18.19 -20.01 -10.71
N SER A 84 -19.37 -19.81 -11.27
CA SER A 84 -20.50 -19.22 -10.55
C SER A 84 -20.94 -20.19 -9.45
N ASP A 85 -20.46 -19.99 -8.23
CA ASP A 85 -21.13 -20.51 -7.03
C ASP A 85 -22.47 -19.77 -6.91
N PRO A 86 -23.63 -20.45 -7.04
CA PRO A 86 -24.94 -19.82 -6.96
C PRO A 86 -25.32 -19.35 -5.54
N SER A 87 -24.44 -19.56 -4.56
CA SER A 87 -24.67 -19.22 -3.15
C SER A 87 -24.06 -17.88 -2.74
N LEU A 88 -23.16 -17.32 -3.56
CA LEU A 88 -22.55 -16.03 -3.30
C LEU A 88 -23.35 -14.94 -4.04
N PRO A 89 -23.74 -13.84 -3.37
CA PRO A 89 -24.23 -12.68 -4.09
C PRO A 89 -23.14 -12.28 -5.10
N PRO A 90 -23.51 -11.89 -6.34
CA PRO A 90 -22.53 -11.41 -7.28
C PRO A 90 -21.82 -10.22 -6.63
N THR A 91 -20.57 -10.42 -6.21
CA THR A 91 -19.67 -9.32 -5.92
C THR A 91 -19.41 -8.71 -7.28
N GLY A 92 -20.28 -7.79 -7.69
CA GLY A 92 -20.09 -6.93 -8.83
C GLY A 92 -18.92 -6.01 -8.53
N SER A 93 -17.72 -6.57 -8.47
CA SER A 93 -16.57 -5.88 -9.01
C SER A 93 -16.75 -6.03 -10.51
N ASP A 94 -17.45 -5.07 -11.10
CA ASP A 94 -17.25 -4.72 -12.49
C ASP A 94 -15.75 -4.33 -12.59
N HIS A 95 -14.89 -5.35 -12.66
CA HIS A 95 -13.50 -5.18 -13.04
C HIS A 95 -13.56 -4.78 -14.51
N GLU A 96 -13.77 -3.49 -14.74
CA GLU A 96 -13.47 -2.86 -16.01
C GLU A 96 -12.10 -3.41 -16.43
N GLU A 97 -12.04 -4.01 -17.62
CA GLU A 97 -10.83 -4.60 -18.15
C GLU A 97 -9.85 -3.46 -18.45
N HIS A 98 -9.10 -3.06 -17.42
CA HIS A 98 -8.06 -2.06 -17.51
C HIS A 98 -6.89 -2.70 -18.24
N ASN A 99 -6.58 -2.20 -19.43
CA ASN A 99 -5.39 -2.63 -20.15
C ASN A 99 -4.17 -2.14 -19.38
N ASP A 100 -3.29 -3.07 -19.01
CA ASP A 100 -2.03 -2.73 -18.36
C ASP A 100 -1.20 -1.77 -19.24
N PRO A 101 -0.57 -0.74 -18.65
CA PRO A 101 0.39 0.10 -19.36
C PRO A 101 1.47 -0.70 -20.09
N GLU A 102 1.76 -0.34 -21.35
CA GLU A 102 2.80 -1.00 -22.13
C GLU A 102 4.17 -0.32 -21.98
N THR A 103 4.17 0.94 -21.52
CA THR A 103 5.38 1.74 -21.36
C THR A 103 5.53 2.30 -19.95
N TYR A 104 6.78 2.58 -19.56
CA TYR A 104 7.07 3.20 -18.27
C TYR A 104 6.38 4.58 -18.11
N ASP A 105 6.31 5.36 -19.19
CA ASP A 105 5.71 6.70 -19.17
C ASP A 105 4.19 6.63 -18.96
N GLU A 106 3.52 5.66 -19.59
CA GLU A 106 2.09 5.38 -19.37
C GLU A 106 1.85 4.91 -17.94
N ALA A 107 2.67 3.98 -17.43
CA ALA A 107 2.55 3.48 -16.07
C ALA A 107 2.69 4.59 -15.03
N VAL A 108 3.66 5.50 -15.19
CA VAL A 108 3.82 6.65 -14.29
C VAL A 108 2.68 7.66 -14.44
N THR A 109 2.14 7.85 -15.65
CA THR A 109 0.97 8.71 -15.88
C THR A 109 -0.26 8.17 -15.17
N GLU A 110 -0.51 6.87 -15.26
CA GLU A 110 -1.60 6.21 -14.57
C GLU A 110 -1.40 6.22 -13.05
N LEU A 111 -0.18 5.98 -12.56
CA LEU A 111 0.13 6.07 -11.13
C LEU A 111 -0.17 7.47 -10.57
N LEU A 112 0.08 8.53 -11.35
CA LEU A 112 -0.26 9.90 -10.95
C LEU A 112 -1.77 10.12 -10.88
N ALA A 113 -2.53 9.54 -11.82
CA ALA A 113 -4.00 9.60 -11.82
C ALA A 113 -4.58 8.83 -10.63
N THR A 114 -4.11 7.60 -10.39
CA THR A 114 -4.55 6.77 -9.27
C THR A 114 -4.21 7.39 -7.92
N LYS A 115 -2.98 7.90 -7.76
CA LYS A 115 -2.57 8.66 -6.56
C LYS A 115 -3.50 9.83 -6.30
N LYS A 116 -3.87 10.57 -7.35
CA LYS A 116 -4.79 11.71 -7.25
C LYS A 116 -6.18 11.25 -6.80
N ALA A 117 -6.73 10.19 -7.40
CA ALA A 117 -8.04 9.66 -7.03
C ALA A 117 -8.08 9.23 -5.54
N ILE A 118 -7.06 8.50 -5.08
CA ILE A 118 -6.92 8.10 -3.68
C ILE A 118 -6.85 9.34 -2.78
N ALA A 119 -5.99 10.31 -3.10
CA ALA A 119 -5.83 11.52 -2.30
C ALA A 119 -7.13 12.34 -2.20
N GLU A 120 -7.86 12.47 -3.32
CA GLU A 120 -9.14 13.19 -3.38
C GLU A 120 -10.23 12.49 -2.56
N ALA A 121 -10.29 11.16 -2.58
CA ALA A 121 -11.23 10.38 -1.77
C ALA A 121 -11.00 10.59 -0.26
N PHE A 122 -9.76 10.49 0.21
CA PHE A 122 -9.43 10.78 1.62
C PHE A 122 -9.68 12.25 1.99
N ALA A 123 -9.31 13.20 1.12
CA ALA A 123 -9.55 14.62 1.37
C ALA A 123 -11.05 14.98 1.41
N ALA A 124 -11.88 14.25 0.66
CA ALA A 124 -13.33 14.40 0.67
C ALA A 124 -14.02 13.71 1.87
N GLY A 125 -13.26 13.02 2.74
CA GLY A 125 -13.82 12.23 3.83
C GLY A 125 -14.59 10.99 3.36
N LYS A 126 -14.20 10.43 2.22
CA LYS A 126 -14.83 9.27 1.58
C LYS A 126 -13.81 8.14 1.36
N PRO A 127 -13.30 7.51 2.42
CA PRO A 127 -12.28 6.48 2.29
C PRO A 127 -12.75 5.27 1.47
N ASP A 128 -14.04 4.92 1.52
CA ASP A 128 -14.58 3.80 0.73
C ASP A 128 -14.42 4.02 -0.79
N ASP A 129 -14.46 5.28 -1.26
CA ASP A 129 -14.22 5.63 -2.67
C ASP A 129 -12.76 5.36 -3.08
N ALA A 130 -11.83 5.21 -2.13
CA ALA A 130 -10.44 4.87 -2.38
C ALA A 130 -10.18 3.36 -2.47
N HIS A 131 -11.14 2.50 -2.10
CA HIS A 131 -10.92 1.05 -2.00
C HIS A 131 -10.53 0.42 -3.35
N GLY A 132 -11.30 0.67 -4.40
CA GLY A 132 -10.97 0.25 -5.77
C GLY A 132 -9.60 0.77 -6.23
N PRO A 133 -9.36 2.09 -6.21
CA PRO A 133 -8.06 2.66 -6.54
C PRO A 133 -6.87 2.10 -5.74
N LEU A 134 -7.06 1.71 -4.48
CA LEU A 134 -6.03 1.07 -3.65
C LEU A 134 -5.73 -0.37 -4.07
N HIS A 135 -6.72 -1.10 -4.56
CA HIS A 135 -6.47 -2.41 -5.19
C HIS A 135 -5.77 -2.23 -6.55
N ASP A 136 -6.27 -1.33 -7.39
CA ASP A 136 -5.75 -1.12 -8.75
C ASP A 136 -4.29 -0.64 -8.72
N VAL A 137 -3.93 0.24 -7.78
CA VAL A 137 -2.54 0.71 -7.65
C VAL A 137 -1.57 -0.44 -7.35
N GLY A 138 -2.00 -1.50 -6.65
CA GLY A 138 -1.18 -2.69 -6.41
C GLY A 138 -0.82 -3.41 -7.72
N HIS A 139 -1.79 -3.63 -8.60
CA HIS A 139 -1.56 -4.23 -9.91
C HIS A 139 -0.66 -3.35 -10.78
N LEU A 140 -0.95 -2.06 -10.83
CA LEU A 140 -0.19 -1.08 -11.59
C LEU A 140 1.27 -0.98 -11.14
N LEU A 141 1.54 -1.06 -9.84
CA LEU A 141 2.92 -1.09 -9.31
C LEU A 141 3.69 -2.34 -9.74
N GLY A 142 3.03 -3.51 -9.76
CA GLY A 142 3.63 -4.75 -10.25
C GLY A 142 3.98 -4.70 -11.74
N ASN A 143 3.09 -4.12 -12.56
CA ASN A 143 3.38 -3.87 -13.96
C ASN A 143 4.53 -2.85 -14.12
N THR A 144 4.52 -1.76 -13.33
CA THR A 144 5.59 -0.74 -13.35
C THR A 144 6.95 -1.35 -13.04
N GLU A 145 7.05 -2.25 -12.06
CA GLU A 145 8.29 -2.97 -11.74
C GLU A 145 8.77 -3.82 -12.92
N THR A 146 7.85 -4.54 -13.56
CA THR A 146 8.14 -5.34 -14.76
C THR A 146 8.69 -4.47 -15.89
N LEU A 147 8.11 -3.29 -16.11
CA LEU A 147 8.57 -2.32 -17.11
C LEU A 147 9.96 -1.75 -16.77
N VAL A 148 10.23 -1.44 -15.49
CA VAL A 148 11.56 -1.03 -15.03
C VAL A 148 12.59 -2.11 -15.29
N GLU A 149 12.28 -3.37 -14.99
CA GLU A 149 13.20 -4.49 -15.19
C GLU A 149 13.56 -4.68 -16.67
N LYS A 150 12.56 -4.63 -17.55
CA LYS A 150 12.71 -4.79 -19.01
C LYS A 150 13.32 -3.57 -19.72
N SER A 151 13.39 -2.42 -19.06
CA SER A 151 13.91 -1.19 -19.68
C SER A 151 15.41 -1.25 -19.97
N ASP A 152 15.89 -0.34 -20.83
CA ASP A 152 17.32 -0.13 -21.10
C ASP A 152 17.98 0.86 -20.11
N MET A 153 17.33 1.18 -18.98
CA MET A 153 17.90 2.04 -17.94
C MET A 153 19.11 1.37 -17.27
N ASP A 154 20.03 2.16 -16.73
CA ASP A 154 21.18 1.65 -15.99
C ASP A 154 20.77 1.00 -14.64
N ASP A 155 21.63 0.14 -14.11
CA ASP A 155 21.34 -0.66 -12.90
C ASP A 155 21.08 0.22 -11.67
N ASP A 156 21.79 1.34 -11.52
CA ASP A 156 21.60 2.25 -10.39
C ASP A 156 20.23 2.93 -10.48
N THR A 157 19.83 3.36 -11.68
CA THR A 157 18.49 3.88 -11.94
C THR A 157 17.43 2.83 -11.65
N LYS A 158 17.56 1.60 -12.19
CA LYS A 158 16.59 0.52 -11.94
C LYS A 158 16.46 0.20 -10.46
N LYS A 159 17.58 0.13 -9.73
CA LYS A 159 17.58 -0.11 -8.27
C LYS A 159 16.81 0.98 -7.52
N LYS A 160 17.07 2.25 -7.84
CA LYS A 160 16.36 3.39 -7.23
C LYS A 160 14.87 3.36 -7.52
N LEU A 161 14.48 3.00 -8.75
CA LEU A 161 13.06 2.89 -9.12
C LEU A 161 12.37 1.75 -8.39
N ARG A 162 13.02 0.58 -8.24
CA ARG A 162 12.47 -0.54 -7.46
C ARG A 162 12.27 -0.18 -5.99
N GLU A 163 13.25 0.47 -5.36
CA GLU A 163 13.12 0.96 -3.97
C GLU A 163 11.93 1.91 -3.81
N ALA A 164 11.68 2.78 -4.80
CA ALA A 164 10.50 3.65 -4.81
C ALA A 164 9.19 2.86 -4.98
N ILE A 165 9.15 1.84 -5.84
CA ILE A 165 7.99 0.96 -6.04
C ILE A 165 7.67 0.17 -4.76
N GLU A 166 8.69 -0.40 -4.10
CA GLU A 166 8.56 -1.09 -2.82
C GLU A 166 7.98 -0.15 -1.74
N GLN A 167 8.45 1.10 -1.68
CA GLN A 167 7.90 2.10 -0.77
C GLN A 167 6.42 2.41 -1.06
N LEU A 168 6.00 2.40 -2.34
CA LEU A 168 4.59 2.60 -2.70
C LEU A 168 3.75 1.39 -2.30
N PHE A 169 4.20 0.16 -2.55
CA PHE A 169 3.52 -1.04 -2.06
C PHE A 169 3.35 -1.02 -0.54
N ALA A 170 4.40 -0.69 0.21
CA ALA A 170 4.33 -0.62 1.66
C ALA A 170 3.38 0.49 2.14
N SER A 171 3.39 1.65 1.50
CA SER A 171 2.56 2.79 1.90
C SER A 171 1.08 2.56 1.59
N TYR A 172 0.75 2.14 0.36
CA TYR A 172 -0.63 1.85 -0.02
C TYR A 172 -1.18 0.61 0.66
N GLY A 173 -0.38 -0.45 0.80
CA GLY A 173 -0.77 -1.64 1.55
C GLY A 173 -1.10 -1.33 3.01
N ALA A 174 -0.36 -0.41 3.66
CA ALA A 174 -0.71 0.02 5.02
C ALA A 174 -2.03 0.82 5.08
N VAL A 175 -2.37 1.57 4.04
CA VAL A 175 -3.65 2.30 3.97
C VAL A 175 -4.80 1.32 3.71
N ASP A 176 -4.60 0.36 2.82
CA ASP A 176 -5.57 -0.70 2.52
C ASP A 176 -5.83 -1.59 3.75
N ASP A 177 -4.77 -2.02 4.45
CA ASP A 177 -4.84 -2.75 5.72
C ASP A 177 -5.71 -2.02 6.75
N LYS A 178 -5.61 -0.68 6.81
CA LYS A 178 -6.42 0.16 7.72
C LYS A 178 -7.90 0.13 7.36
N MET A 179 -8.23 0.11 6.06
CA MET A 179 -9.60 0.03 5.57
C MET A 179 -10.23 -1.33 5.87
N HIS A 180 -9.45 -2.40 5.82
CA HIS A 180 -9.91 -3.76 6.13
C HIS A 180 -9.88 -4.09 7.63
N ASN A 181 -8.99 -3.45 8.38
CA ASN A 181 -8.86 -3.63 9.83
C ASN A 181 -8.41 -2.31 10.49
N ALA A 182 -9.34 -1.67 11.18
CA ALA A 182 -9.11 -0.38 11.83
C ALA A 182 -8.01 -0.38 12.92
N GLU A 183 -7.63 -1.55 13.46
CA GLU A 183 -6.55 -1.70 14.45
C GLU A 183 -5.16 -1.91 13.81
N LYS A 184 -5.10 -2.13 12.49
CA LYS A 184 -3.88 -2.30 11.70
C LYS A 184 -3.71 -1.13 10.72
N GLY A 185 -2.59 -1.15 10.00
CA GLY A 185 -2.34 -0.20 8.93
C GLY A 185 -2.02 1.21 9.41
N LYS A 186 -2.17 2.17 8.50
CA LYS A 186 -1.88 3.59 8.70
C LYS A 186 -2.94 4.45 8.04
N ASP A 187 -3.18 5.64 8.58
CA ASP A 187 -4.01 6.61 7.89
C ASP A 187 -3.26 7.14 6.67
N TYR A 188 -3.98 7.49 5.60
CA TYR A 188 -3.36 8.04 4.37
C TYR A 188 -2.47 9.25 4.67
N SER A 189 -2.87 10.10 5.63
CA SER A 189 -2.07 11.25 6.06
C SER A 189 -0.69 10.87 6.58
N ASP A 190 -0.55 9.72 7.24
CA ASP A 190 0.70 9.27 7.87
C ASP A 190 1.75 8.83 6.84
N VAL A 191 1.29 8.45 5.64
CA VAL A 191 2.15 7.93 4.56
C VAL A 191 2.14 8.81 3.31
N SER A 192 1.29 9.84 3.25
CA SER A 192 1.14 10.72 2.07
C SER A 192 2.46 11.30 1.57
N GLU A 193 3.33 11.78 2.46
CA GLU A 193 4.65 12.31 2.08
C GLU A 193 5.57 11.22 1.49
N GLN A 194 5.50 9.99 2.03
CA GLN A 194 6.27 8.85 1.51
C GLN A 194 5.80 8.47 0.10
N ILE A 195 4.49 8.47 -0.13
CA ILE A 195 3.89 8.26 -1.44
C ILE A 195 4.35 9.34 -2.42
N GLU A 196 4.27 10.62 -2.04
CA GLU A 196 4.69 11.74 -2.89
C GLU A 196 6.16 11.67 -3.29
N ASN A 197 7.04 11.34 -2.35
CA ASN A 197 8.48 11.23 -2.60
C ASN A 197 8.81 10.05 -3.53
N ALA A 198 8.14 8.91 -3.35
CA ALA A 198 8.32 7.75 -4.20
C ALA A 198 7.78 8.00 -5.62
N ILE A 199 6.57 8.54 -5.76
CA ILE A 199 6.02 8.95 -7.07
C ILE A 199 6.91 9.99 -7.76
N SER A 200 7.46 10.95 -7.01
CA SER A 200 8.39 11.94 -7.56
C SER A 200 9.68 11.30 -8.10
N THR A 201 10.15 10.22 -7.45
CA THR A 201 11.29 9.44 -7.93
C THR A 201 10.99 8.75 -9.26
N LEU A 202 9.81 8.14 -9.39
CA LEU A 202 9.38 7.51 -10.65
C LEU A 202 9.23 8.56 -11.76
N LYS A 203 8.53 9.65 -11.46
CA LYS A 203 8.28 10.75 -12.39
C LYS A 203 9.55 11.38 -12.94
N ALA A 204 10.65 11.41 -12.17
CA ALA A 204 11.91 11.98 -12.62
C ALA A 204 12.52 11.23 -13.83
N GLN A 205 12.13 9.98 -14.07
CA GLN A 205 12.60 9.16 -15.19
C GLN A 205 11.58 9.06 -16.34
N ALA A 206 10.37 9.62 -16.16
CA ALA A 206 9.31 9.53 -17.14
C ALA A 206 9.28 10.74 -18.08
N ASN A 207 9.05 10.52 -19.38
CA ASN A 207 8.89 11.57 -20.39
C ASN A 207 7.43 12.01 -20.52
N ILE A 208 6.88 12.55 -19.44
CA ILE A 208 5.50 13.05 -19.42
C ILE A 208 5.46 14.42 -20.09
N SER A 209 4.78 14.53 -21.23
CA SER A 209 4.57 15.80 -21.89
C SER A 209 3.80 16.75 -20.96
N LYS A 210 4.32 17.97 -20.75
CA LYS A 210 3.59 19.01 -20.04
C LYS A 210 2.44 19.47 -20.93
N GLU A 211 1.21 19.12 -20.57
CA GLU A 211 0.03 19.84 -21.06
C GLU A 211 -0.01 21.27 -20.53
#